data_AF-A0A094H748-F1
#
_entry.id   AF-A0A094H748-F1
#
_cell.length_a   1.000
_cell.length_b   1.000
_cell.length_c   1.000
_cell.angle_alpha   90.00
_cell.angle_beta   90.00
_cell.angle_gamma   90.00
#
_symmetry.space_group_name_H-M   'P 1'
#
loop_
_entity.id
_entity.type
_entity.pdbx_description
1 polymer ?
#
loop_
_entity_poly.entity_id
_entity_poly.type
_entity_poly.pdbx_seq_one_letter_code
_entity_poly.pdbx_strand_id
1 'polypeptide(L)'
;MDGPVTDPHAIGPRLTRYFDPGKVDKVDPKARVEAFSRHISPILSIARQTLIFHCFYAMDAQPLKLVHARIHEQNILRGIVLQLRVTGATSHCQTWMGIPAYGVTLASDHSGLPRFVAKLRKPARLRNCQGGIPLPQILAQQRKSGATANFAATSAGWRPGARCSNYPPDASLVIVVKTGATEAFSKLPTLLLTYLSCVPPENVLFFSDMAGTIGNFAIHDSLDKATAAATSDNPDFDLYNSQKELRKLGQDMGSLRTEWKSDEAWRLDKYKNLYTAQKAWDLAPERDWYLYIDADTYISWTNLFLWLATLDATKPLYLGSQVDVGRPPFAHGGSGYLLSKPAMQLLVGDDRKSLAKEFDKNATTACCGDQELGKTLFKKGLKVQNVRPVINGNRPKTFNFGPELWCTPVATMHHVGSEEVQDMWDFENQRNSTKEPLLMEELYYTMIASLMTTPRRDDWDNQSPFDQLRPDPIITPVITPDLVGEFFLHDPTRSYNHCRKTCERDLACFQFVYSRGSCKLDTAFKLGKPRYPSKAEDGGEEV
;
A
#
# COMPACT_ATOMS: atom_id res chain seq x y z
N MET A 1 3.26 -50.26 -46.99
CA MET A 1 4.57 -50.86 -46.73
C MET A 1 5.19 -50.05 -45.59
N ASP A 2 5.42 -50.77 -44.49
CA ASP A 2 6.26 -50.52 -43.31
C ASP A 2 6.03 -49.27 -42.43
N GLY A 3 5.46 -49.49 -41.23
CA GLY A 3 5.60 -48.64 -40.02
C GLY A 3 6.93 -48.94 -39.26
N PRO A 4 7.18 -48.46 -38.00
CA PRO A 4 6.24 -48.32 -36.88
C PRO A 4 6.44 -47.11 -35.90
N VAL A 5 5.49 -47.01 -34.95
CA VAL A 5 5.47 -46.42 -33.58
C VAL A 5 6.77 -45.86 -32.96
N THR A 6 6.72 -44.63 -32.38
CA THR A 6 7.45 -44.25 -31.14
C THR A 6 6.79 -43.11 -30.32
N ASP A 7 6.64 -43.41 -29.02
CA ASP A 7 6.54 -42.66 -27.74
C ASP A 7 6.74 -41.12 -27.66
N PRO A 8 5.90 -40.38 -26.88
CA PRO A 8 6.07 -38.97 -26.55
C PRO A 8 6.83 -38.73 -25.23
N HIS A 9 8.18 -38.71 -25.25
CA HIS A 9 8.96 -38.06 -24.19
C HIS A 9 10.31 -37.55 -24.72
N ALA A 10 10.40 -36.25 -24.98
CA ALA A 10 11.68 -35.55 -25.21
C ALA A 10 11.72 -34.29 -24.33
N ILE A 11 12.21 -34.47 -23.11
CA ILE A 11 12.56 -33.41 -22.16
C ILE A 11 14.03 -33.01 -22.42
N GLY A 12 14.26 -31.77 -22.83
CA GLY A 12 15.57 -31.09 -22.82
C GLY A 12 15.79 -30.30 -21.52
N PRO A 13 17.04 -29.91 -21.20
CA PRO A 13 17.70 -30.39 -19.98
C PRO A 13 17.44 -29.57 -18.72
N ARG A 14 17.11 -30.28 -17.64
CA ARG A 14 17.17 -29.81 -16.25
C ARG A 14 18.64 -29.69 -15.80
N LEU A 15 19.02 -28.51 -15.32
CA LEU A 15 20.25 -28.30 -14.56
C LEU A 15 20.03 -28.71 -13.10
N THR A 16 20.23 -29.99 -12.80
CA THR A 16 20.41 -30.50 -11.42
C THR A 16 21.90 -30.69 -11.17
N ARG A 17 22.53 -29.83 -10.34
CA ARG A 17 23.85 -30.12 -9.77
C ARG A 17 23.66 -30.90 -8.47
N TYR A 18 24.01 -32.18 -8.53
CA TYR A 18 24.39 -32.99 -7.37
C TYR A 18 25.75 -32.51 -6.85
N PHE A 19 25.87 -32.36 -5.53
CA PHE A 19 27.16 -32.19 -4.84
C PHE A 19 27.79 -33.57 -4.62
N ASP A 20 28.99 -33.75 -5.15
CA ASP A 20 29.88 -34.90 -4.90
C ASP A 20 30.80 -34.55 -3.70
N PRO A 21 30.77 -35.31 -2.58
CA PRO A 21 31.58 -35.03 -1.40
C PRO A 21 32.95 -35.71 -1.54
N GLY A 22 33.87 -35.10 -2.28
CA GLY A 22 35.18 -35.70 -2.44
C GLY A 22 36.16 -34.99 -3.36
N LYS A 23 36.46 -33.71 -3.13
CA LYS A 23 37.71 -33.08 -3.60
C LYS A 23 37.99 -31.79 -2.83
N VAL A 24 39.10 -31.81 -2.09
CA VAL A 24 39.67 -30.67 -1.38
C VAL A 24 40.63 -29.98 -2.35
N ASP A 25 40.23 -28.82 -2.87
CA ASP A 25 41.16 -27.91 -3.55
C ASP A 25 41.35 -26.64 -2.74
N LYS A 26 42.61 -26.33 -2.49
CA LYS A 26 43.12 -25.20 -1.69
C LYS A 26 42.72 -23.89 -2.36
N VAL A 27 41.98 -23.04 -1.64
CA VAL A 27 41.64 -21.69 -2.09
C VAL A 27 42.20 -20.64 -1.12
N ASP A 28 42.84 -19.66 -1.75
CA ASP A 28 43.41 -18.38 -1.30
C ASP A 28 42.62 -17.67 -0.16
N PRO A 29 43.27 -17.22 0.94
CA PRO A 29 42.59 -16.58 2.08
C PRO A 29 42.02 -15.18 1.81
N LYS A 30 42.21 -14.57 0.63
CA LYS A 30 41.76 -13.18 0.38
C LYS A 30 40.45 -13.02 -0.39
N ALA A 31 39.79 -14.10 -0.80
CA ALA A 31 38.54 -14.04 -1.59
C ALA A 31 37.24 -14.19 -0.76
N ARG A 32 37.28 -14.00 0.56
CA ARG A 32 36.12 -14.22 1.45
C ARG A 32 35.83 -13.02 2.36
N VAL A 33 35.51 -11.86 1.79
CA VAL A 33 34.96 -10.72 2.56
C VAL A 33 33.67 -10.13 1.97
N GLU A 34 33.28 -10.41 0.74
CA GLU A 34 32.01 -9.90 0.18
C GLU A 34 31.00 -11.02 -0.08
N ALA A 35 30.40 -11.55 0.98
CA ALA A 35 29.07 -12.19 0.98
C ALA A 35 28.77 -12.83 2.34
N PHE A 36 28.50 -12.03 3.37
CA PHE A 36 27.75 -12.47 4.56
C PHE A 36 27.13 -11.23 5.22
N SER A 37 25.98 -10.78 4.71
CA SER A 37 25.09 -9.93 5.49
C SER A 37 24.50 -10.82 6.60
N ARG A 38 25.18 -10.88 7.75
CA ARG A 38 24.69 -11.56 8.95
C ARG A 38 23.90 -10.54 9.77
N HIS A 39 22.61 -10.82 9.97
CA HIS A 39 21.90 -10.38 11.16
C HIS A 39 22.69 -10.86 12.39
N ILE A 40 23.23 -9.93 13.16
CA ILE A 40 23.74 -10.21 14.50
C ILE A 40 22.63 -9.76 15.46
N SER A 41 21.90 -10.73 16.02
CA SER A 41 21.08 -10.49 17.21
C SER A 41 22.00 -10.32 18.42
N PRO A 42 21.71 -9.41 19.37
CA PRO A 42 22.46 -9.36 20.62
C PRO A 42 22.25 -10.66 21.39
N ILE A 43 23.35 -11.35 21.72
CA ILE A 43 23.32 -12.53 22.59
C ILE A 43 23.28 -12.02 24.04
N LEU A 44 22.17 -12.27 24.73
CA LEU A 44 22.10 -12.16 26.19
C LEU A 44 22.73 -13.42 26.78
N SER A 45 23.82 -13.29 27.54
CA SER A 45 24.34 -14.40 28.36
C SER A 45 24.36 -13.97 29.81
N ILE A 46 23.72 -14.77 30.66
CA ILE A 46 23.72 -14.60 32.11
C ILE A 46 24.73 -15.59 32.69
N ALA A 47 25.89 -15.09 33.13
CA ALA A 47 26.77 -15.82 34.03
C ALA A 47 26.79 -15.09 35.37
N ARG A 48 26.27 -15.74 36.42
CA ARG A 48 26.25 -15.25 37.81
C ARG A 48 25.83 -13.77 37.94
N GLN A 49 24.56 -13.50 37.61
CA GLN A 49 23.85 -12.26 37.96
C GLN A 49 24.53 -10.94 37.54
N THR A 50 25.19 -10.93 36.38
CA THR A 50 25.75 -9.72 35.76
C THR A 50 25.26 -9.61 34.32
N LEU A 51 24.71 -8.45 33.91
CA LEU A 51 24.35 -8.17 32.52
C LEU A 51 25.59 -7.66 31.77
N ILE A 52 25.98 -8.32 30.68
CA ILE A 52 27.12 -7.94 29.84
C ILE A 52 26.60 -7.54 28.46
N PHE A 53 26.99 -6.34 27.98
CA PHE A 53 26.75 -5.89 26.62
C PHE A 53 28.02 -6.07 25.78
N HIS A 54 27.92 -6.77 24.64
CA HIS A 54 28.99 -6.83 23.64
C HIS A 54 28.64 -5.93 22.46
N CYS A 55 29.42 -4.86 22.26
CA CYS A 55 29.46 -4.12 21.00
C CYS A 55 30.72 -4.56 20.25
N PHE A 56 30.57 -5.15 19.07
CA PHE A 56 31.70 -5.37 18.16
C PHE A 56 31.65 -4.33 17.04
N TYR A 57 32.71 -3.56 16.90
CA TYR A 57 33.01 -2.77 15.71
C TYR A 57 34.27 -3.35 15.08
N ALA A 58 34.24 -3.58 13.77
CA ALA A 58 35.42 -3.85 12.97
C ALA A 58 35.93 -2.53 12.39
N MET A 59 37.01 -1.98 12.97
CA MET A 59 38.14 -1.34 12.29
C MET A 59 39.15 -0.81 13.33
N ASP A 60 40.40 -0.72 12.90
CA ASP A 60 41.66 -0.73 13.65
C ASP A 60 41.84 0.23 14.85
N ALA A 61 42.66 -0.28 15.79
CA ALA A 61 43.53 0.38 16.78
C ALA A 61 42.98 0.87 18.15
N GLN A 62 43.45 0.16 19.19
CA GLN A 62 43.63 0.46 20.63
C GLN A 62 42.50 0.13 21.65
N PRO A 63 42.85 -0.45 22.83
CA PRO A 63 41.88 -0.97 23.80
C PRO A 63 41.45 0.07 24.86
N LEU A 64 40.15 0.14 25.18
CA LEU A 64 39.62 0.93 26.30
C LEU A 64 39.15 0.02 27.46
N LYS A 65 39.49 0.43 28.69
CA LYS A 65 39.35 -0.32 29.95
C LYS A 65 37.89 -0.51 30.39
N LEU A 66 37.64 -1.68 30.99
CA LEU A 66 36.39 -2.16 31.59
C LEU A 66 35.98 -1.34 32.84
N VAL A 67 34.70 -1.00 32.99
CA VAL A 67 34.13 -0.44 34.24
C VAL A 67 33.09 -1.41 34.80
N HIS A 68 33.28 -1.84 36.04
CA HIS A 68 32.36 -2.72 36.79
C HIS A 68 31.30 -1.91 37.55
N ALA A 69 30.05 -2.36 37.56
CA ALA A 69 29.02 -1.87 38.48
C ALA A 69 28.46 -3.03 39.32
N ARG A 70 28.35 -2.84 40.64
CA ARG A 70 27.85 -3.83 41.62
C ARG A 70 26.55 -3.28 42.22
N ILE A 71 25.48 -4.10 42.30
CA ILE A 71 24.17 -3.71 42.86
C ILE A 71 24.03 -4.33 44.26
N HIS A 72 23.56 -3.56 45.25
CA HIS A 72 23.19 -4.04 46.58
C HIS A 72 21.66 -4.13 46.72
N GLU A 73 21.17 -5.23 47.29
CA GLU A 73 19.76 -5.47 47.60
C GLU A 73 19.28 -4.53 48.71
N GLN A 74 18.28 -3.69 48.41
CA GLN A 74 17.16 -3.36 49.30
C GLN A 74 16.15 -2.48 48.55
N ASN A 75 14.85 -2.84 48.68
CA ASN A 75 13.64 -2.23 48.11
C ASN A 75 13.11 -2.81 46.77
N ILE A 76 12.62 -4.04 46.85
CA ILE A 76 11.56 -4.56 45.99
C ILE A 76 10.25 -3.95 46.48
N LEU A 77 9.53 -3.21 45.63
CA LEU A 77 8.21 -2.54 45.81
C LEU A 77 8.24 -1.01 45.71
N ARG A 78 8.63 -0.49 44.53
CA ARG A 78 8.17 0.73 43.84
C ARG A 78 9.06 0.88 42.61
N GLY A 79 8.49 1.24 41.46
CA GLY A 79 9.09 1.11 40.13
C GLY A 79 10.60 1.37 40.03
N ILE A 80 11.31 0.49 39.33
CA ILE A 80 12.75 0.57 39.13
C ILE A 80 13.06 1.76 38.20
N VAL A 81 13.87 2.71 38.68
CA VAL A 81 14.53 3.73 37.85
C VAL A 81 15.98 3.29 37.66
N LEU A 82 16.36 2.89 36.46
CA LEU A 82 17.75 2.64 36.08
C LEU A 82 18.42 3.97 35.75
N GLN A 83 19.38 4.42 36.58
CA GLN A 83 20.30 5.51 36.22
C GLN A 83 21.54 4.92 35.55
N LEU A 84 21.71 5.16 34.26
CA LEU A 84 22.96 4.91 33.54
C LEU A 84 23.75 6.22 33.47
N ARG A 85 24.97 6.23 34.01
CA ARG A 85 25.89 7.37 33.93
C ARG A 85 26.88 7.10 32.78
N VAL A 86 26.76 7.85 31.69
CA VAL A 86 27.72 7.81 30.58
C VAL A 86 28.58 9.07 30.64
N THR A 87 29.88 8.91 30.86
CA THR A 87 30.86 10.00 30.74
C THR A 87 31.73 9.75 29.51
N GLY A 88 31.59 10.59 28.49
CA GLY A 88 32.38 10.56 27.26
C GLY A 88 31.69 11.36 26.18
N ALA A 89 32.19 12.56 25.89
CA ALA A 89 31.66 13.44 24.87
C ALA A 89 32.06 12.94 23.47
N THR A 90 31.09 12.75 22.59
CA THR A 90 31.20 13.02 21.14
C THR A 90 29.78 13.12 20.58
N SER A 91 29.48 14.28 20.02
CA SER A 91 28.28 14.58 19.25
C SER A 91 28.36 13.83 17.92
N HIS A 92 27.32 13.05 17.59
CA HIS A 92 26.78 12.70 16.26
C HIS A 92 26.09 11.33 16.35
N CYS A 93 24.79 11.34 16.61
CA CYS A 93 23.93 10.17 16.46
C CYS A 93 22.53 10.65 16.03
N GLN A 94 22.33 10.82 14.72
CA GLN A 94 21.00 10.91 14.11
C GLN A 94 20.62 9.50 13.66
N THR A 95 19.56 8.94 14.25
CA THR A 95 19.10 7.59 13.92
C THR A 95 18.13 7.60 12.73
N TRP A 96 18.66 7.11 11.61
CA TRP A 96 17.96 6.43 10.54
C TRP A 96 17.52 5.04 11.01
N MET A 97 16.22 4.75 11.14
CA MET A 97 15.64 3.40 11.05
C MET A 97 14.16 3.49 10.66
N GLY A 98 13.80 2.90 9.51
CA GLY A 98 12.43 2.68 9.07
C GLY A 98 11.82 1.43 9.73
N ILE A 99 11.64 1.51 11.05
CA ILE A 99 10.81 0.60 11.86
C ILE A 99 9.78 1.53 12.52
N PRO A 100 8.47 1.21 12.60
CA PRO A 100 7.53 2.08 13.30
C PRO A 100 7.96 2.15 14.76
N ALA A 101 8.56 3.29 15.13
CA ALA A 101 9.09 3.52 16.44
C ALA A 101 7.95 3.44 17.46
N TYR A 102 8.11 2.56 18.45
CA TYR A 102 7.50 2.72 19.77
C TYR A 102 7.66 4.19 20.18
N GLY A 103 6.56 4.89 20.47
CA GLY A 103 6.57 6.33 20.70
C GLY A 103 7.42 6.70 21.91
N VAL A 104 8.64 7.19 21.67
CA VAL A 104 9.49 7.82 22.68
C VAL A 104 9.43 9.33 22.47
N THR A 105 8.81 10.04 23.40
CA THR A 105 8.78 11.52 23.40
C THR A 105 9.84 12.03 24.37
N LEU A 106 10.79 12.82 23.89
CA LEU A 106 11.72 13.58 24.74
C LEU A 106 11.01 14.83 25.26
N ALA A 107 10.77 14.91 26.57
CA ALA A 107 10.35 16.14 27.22
C ALA A 107 11.57 16.76 27.92
N SER A 108 11.91 17.99 27.54
CA SER A 108 12.89 18.81 28.28
C SER A 108 12.15 19.68 29.29
N ASP A 109 12.49 19.54 30.56
CA ASP A 109 12.15 20.53 31.58
C ASP A 109 13.46 21.06 32.19
N HIS A 110 13.43 22.25 32.78
CA HIS A 110 14.54 23.20 33.05
C HIS A 110 15.77 22.72 33.90
N SER A 111 16.07 21.42 33.96
CA SER A 111 17.32 20.86 34.47
C SER A 111 17.83 19.81 33.47
N GLY A 112 18.75 20.20 32.58
CA GLY A 112 19.18 19.43 31.39
C GLY A 112 19.65 17.99 31.62
N LEU A 113 18.73 17.03 31.63
CA LEU A 113 18.98 15.57 31.58
C LEU A 113 17.90 14.86 30.74
N PRO A 114 18.25 14.00 29.77
CA PRO A 114 17.27 13.18 29.05
C PRO A 114 16.83 11.97 29.89
N ARG A 115 15.53 11.82 30.13
CA ARG A 115 14.92 10.61 30.72
C ARG A 115 14.30 9.75 29.63
N PHE A 116 14.64 8.47 29.56
CA PHE A 116 13.90 7.49 28.77
C PHE A 116 12.73 6.94 29.60
N VAL A 117 11.51 7.24 29.18
CA VAL A 117 10.28 6.71 29.77
C VAL A 117 9.59 5.86 28.70
N ALA A 118 9.60 4.54 28.86
CA ALA A 118 8.74 3.66 28.08
C ALA A 118 7.31 3.76 28.66
N LYS A 119 6.46 4.58 28.04
CA LYS A 119 5.03 4.59 28.35
C LYS A 119 4.37 3.38 27.70
N LEU A 120 3.74 2.52 28.49
CA LEU A 120 2.70 1.61 27.98
C LEU A 120 1.68 2.47 27.20
N ARG A 121 1.39 2.10 25.94
CA ARG A 121 0.35 2.77 25.14
C ARG A 121 -0.95 2.65 25.92
N LYS A 122 -1.49 3.79 26.41
CA LYS A 122 -2.87 3.82 26.88
C LYS A 122 -3.75 3.49 25.67
N PRO A 123 -4.76 2.61 25.80
CA PRO A 123 -5.69 2.33 24.72
C PRO A 123 -6.29 3.66 24.26
N ALA A 124 -6.11 3.99 22.99
CA ALA A 124 -6.74 5.17 22.42
C ALA A 124 -8.25 4.91 22.41
N ARG A 125 -9.01 5.67 23.21
CA ARG A 125 -10.47 5.61 23.15
C ARG A 125 -10.92 6.10 21.78
N LEU A 126 -11.85 5.38 21.17
CA LEU A 126 -12.60 5.86 20.00
C LEU A 126 -13.17 7.24 20.34
N ARG A 127 -12.79 8.24 19.55
CA ARG A 127 -13.32 9.60 19.69
C ARG A 127 -14.68 9.62 19.01
N ASN A 128 -15.70 10.16 19.66
CA ASN A 128 -16.95 10.49 18.98
C ASN A 128 -16.61 11.54 17.91
N CYS A 129 -16.83 11.20 16.65
CA CYS A 129 -16.52 12.12 15.57
C CYS A 129 -17.52 13.28 15.60
N GLN A 130 -17.01 14.50 15.72
CA GLN A 130 -17.85 15.70 15.53
C GLN A 130 -18.08 15.85 14.02
N GLY A 131 -19.33 15.75 13.57
CA GLY A 131 -19.72 15.91 12.15
C GLY A 131 -20.24 14.64 11.45
N GLY A 132 -20.14 13.46 12.08
CA GLY A 132 -20.74 12.23 11.54
C GLY A 132 -22.27 12.24 11.66
N ILE A 133 -22.98 11.79 10.61
CA ILE A 133 -24.44 11.68 10.62
C ILE A 133 -24.86 10.62 11.64
N PRO A 134 -25.89 10.85 12.49
CA PRO A 134 -26.39 9.84 13.41
C PRO A 134 -26.82 8.55 12.69
N LEU A 135 -26.19 7.43 13.05
CA LEU A 135 -26.36 6.08 12.50
C LEU A 135 -27.78 5.50 12.34
N PRO A 136 -28.84 5.85 13.11
CA PRO A 136 -30.05 5.01 13.13
C PRO A 136 -30.88 4.97 11.84
N GLN A 137 -30.69 5.91 10.89
CA GLN A 137 -31.59 6.04 9.73
C GLN A 137 -31.11 5.30 8.47
N ILE A 138 -29.81 5.06 8.31
CA ILE A 138 -29.22 4.57 7.05
C ILE A 138 -29.37 3.05 6.89
N LEU A 139 -29.22 2.28 7.97
CA LEU A 139 -29.30 0.81 7.94
C LEU A 139 -30.70 0.26 7.63
N ALA A 140 -31.75 1.04 7.87
CA ALA A 140 -33.14 0.61 7.66
C ALA A 140 -33.60 0.70 6.18
N GLN A 141 -32.96 1.55 5.38
CA GLN A 141 -33.31 1.73 3.95
C GLN A 141 -32.52 0.80 3.03
N GLN A 142 -31.25 0.52 3.33
CA GLN A 142 -30.37 -0.26 2.44
C GLN A 142 -30.76 -1.74 2.28
N ARG A 143 -31.58 -2.31 3.17
CA ARG A 143 -31.93 -3.74 3.14
C ARG A 143 -33.29 -4.08 2.51
N LYS A 144 -34.10 -3.09 2.13
CA LYS A 144 -35.53 -3.35 1.80
C LYS A 144 -35.94 -3.23 0.34
N SER A 145 -35.14 -2.69 -0.57
CA SER A 145 -35.50 -2.66 -1.99
C SER A 145 -34.70 -3.70 -2.79
N GLY A 146 -35.35 -4.82 -3.09
CA GLY A 146 -35.13 -5.44 -4.40
C GLY A 146 -35.29 -4.40 -5.51
N ALA A 147 -34.68 -4.65 -6.68
CA ALA A 147 -34.56 -3.69 -7.77
C ALA A 147 -35.87 -2.93 -8.05
N THR A 148 -35.94 -1.67 -7.62
CA THR A 148 -36.84 -0.68 -8.24
C THR A 148 -36.15 -0.15 -9.48
N ALA A 149 -36.77 -0.38 -10.64
CA ALA A 149 -36.25 0.06 -11.92
C ALA A 149 -36.26 1.61 -12.05
N ASN A 150 -35.08 2.14 -12.37
CA ASN A 150 -34.76 3.11 -13.43
C ASN A 150 -35.76 4.23 -13.78
N PHE A 151 -35.23 5.47 -13.64
CA PHE A 151 -35.62 6.73 -14.27
C PHE A 151 -36.93 7.39 -13.81
N ALA A 152 -36.81 8.36 -12.90
CA ALA A 152 -37.49 9.64 -13.14
C ALA A 152 -36.66 10.38 -14.20
N ALA A 153 -36.97 10.16 -15.48
CA ALA A 153 -36.42 10.95 -16.57
C ALA A 153 -36.85 12.41 -16.34
N THR A 154 -35.96 13.23 -15.78
CA THR A 154 -36.16 14.66 -15.80
C THR A 154 -35.81 15.17 -17.19
N SER A 155 -36.61 16.09 -17.70
CA SER A 155 -36.52 16.67 -19.04
C SER A 155 -35.26 17.52 -19.29
N ALA A 156 -34.27 17.45 -18.40
CA ALA A 156 -32.95 18.03 -18.55
C ALA A 156 -31.96 16.89 -18.74
N GLY A 157 -31.47 16.70 -19.97
CA GLY A 157 -30.60 15.58 -20.36
C GLY A 157 -29.51 15.24 -19.34
N TRP A 158 -29.24 13.94 -19.18
CA TRP A 158 -28.22 13.32 -18.31
C TRP A 158 -27.73 14.20 -17.15
N ARG A 159 -28.64 14.51 -16.21
CA ARG A 159 -28.29 15.34 -15.04
C ARG A 159 -28.13 14.55 -13.75
N PRO A 160 -27.18 14.99 -12.91
CA PRO A 160 -26.58 14.20 -11.85
C PRO A 160 -27.29 14.49 -10.51
N GLY A 161 -27.30 13.53 -9.59
CA GLY A 161 -27.95 13.70 -8.28
C GLY A 161 -27.42 14.89 -7.46
N ALA A 162 -28.09 15.23 -6.35
CA ALA A 162 -27.75 16.34 -5.45
C ALA A 162 -26.26 16.36 -5.02
N ARG A 163 -25.60 15.20 -5.07
CA ARG A 163 -24.17 15.02 -4.75
C ARG A 163 -23.21 15.69 -5.72
N CYS A 164 -23.57 15.81 -6.99
CA CYS A 164 -22.70 16.48 -7.96
C CYS A 164 -22.64 18.00 -7.77
N SER A 165 -23.50 18.57 -6.92
CA SER A 165 -23.36 19.96 -6.46
C SER A 165 -22.07 20.23 -5.65
N ASN A 166 -21.37 19.17 -5.24
CA ASN A 166 -20.07 19.27 -4.59
C ASN A 166 -18.90 19.35 -5.57
N TYR A 167 -19.14 19.10 -6.85
CA TYR A 167 -18.19 19.45 -7.90
C TYR A 167 -18.50 20.88 -8.36
N PRO A 168 -17.67 21.89 -8.01
CA PRO A 168 -17.92 23.27 -8.41
C PRO A 168 -17.91 23.40 -9.94
N PRO A 169 -18.87 24.12 -10.55
CA PRO A 169 -18.89 24.32 -12.00
C PRO A 169 -17.65 25.04 -12.54
N ASP A 170 -17.02 25.89 -11.72
CA ASP A 170 -15.80 26.64 -12.01
C ASP A 170 -14.52 25.94 -11.52
N ALA A 171 -14.61 24.66 -11.11
CA ALA A 171 -13.47 23.91 -10.64
C ALA A 171 -12.36 23.84 -11.70
N SER A 172 -11.20 24.40 -11.34
CA SER A 172 -9.96 24.29 -12.12
C SER A 172 -9.23 22.99 -11.78
N LEU A 173 -9.91 21.86 -12.00
CA LEU A 173 -9.44 20.51 -11.68
C LEU A 173 -9.63 19.59 -12.88
N VAL A 174 -8.54 18.96 -13.32
CA VAL A 174 -8.57 17.90 -14.33
C VAL A 174 -8.40 16.55 -13.66
N ILE A 175 -9.30 15.62 -13.98
CA ILE A 175 -9.21 14.22 -13.60
C ILE A 175 -8.55 13.46 -14.74
N VAL A 176 -7.38 12.90 -14.49
CA VAL A 176 -6.63 12.09 -15.46
C VAL A 176 -6.78 10.63 -15.08
N VAL A 177 -7.62 9.90 -15.82
CA VAL A 177 -7.93 8.49 -15.57
C VAL A 177 -7.02 7.60 -16.41
N LYS A 178 -6.21 6.77 -15.75
CA LYS A 178 -5.34 5.77 -16.38
C LYS A 178 -6.00 4.40 -16.36
N THR A 179 -5.93 3.68 -17.48
CA THR A 179 -6.40 2.28 -17.60
C THR A 179 -5.57 1.51 -18.62
N GLY A 180 -5.75 0.20 -18.75
CA GLY A 180 -5.25 -0.60 -19.87
C GLY A 180 -6.34 -0.94 -20.88
N ALA A 181 -5.98 -1.20 -22.14
CA ALA A 181 -6.95 -1.52 -23.19
C ALA A 181 -7.76 -2.80 -22.88
N THR A 182 -7.16 -3.71 -22.10
CA THR A 182 -7.75 -4.97 -21.63
C THR A 182 -8.84 -4.79 -20.57
N GLU A 183 -8.89 -3.65 -19.90
CA GLU A 183 -9.80 -3.39 -18.78
C GLU A 183 -10.65 -2.12 -18.94
N ALA A 184 -10.40 -1.31 -19.98
CA ALA A 184 -11.12 -0.07 -20.23
C ALA A 184 -12.65 -0.29 -20.25
N PHE A 185 -13.14 -1.32 -20.95
CA PHE A 185 -14.57 -1.63 -21.05
C PHE A 185 -15.16 -2.29 -19.81
N SER A 186 -14.35 -2.89 -18.93
CA SER A 186 -14.84 -3.49 -17.68
C SER A 186 -14.86 -2.51 -16.51
N LYS A 187 -14.02 -1.47 -16.55
CA LYS A 187 -13.88 -0.47 -15.48
C LYS A 187 -14.54 0.87 -15.79
N LEU A 188 -14.20 1.50 -16.93
CA LEU A 188 -14.61 2.89 -17.21
C LEU A 188 -16.13 3.14 -17.25
N PRO A 189 -16.98 2.22 -17.77
CA PRO A 189 -18.42 2.46 -17.77
C PRO A 189 -19.01 2.72 -16.38
N THR A 190 -18.57 1.97 -15.37
CA THR A 190 -19.06 2.16 -13.99
C THR A 190 -18.67 3.54 -13.45
N LEU A 191 -17.42 3.96 -13.69
CA LEU A 191 -16.93 5.27 -13.27
C LEU A 191 -17.77 6.39 -13.90
N LEU A 192 -18.00 6.31 -15.22
CA LEU A 192 -18.78 7.26 -15.99
C LEU A 192 -20.24 7.33 -15.54
N LEU A 193 -20.87 6.19 -15.27
CA LEU A 193 -22.28 6.11 -14.87
C LEU A 193 -22.51 6.52 -13.40
N THR A 194 -21.44 6.64 -12.60
CA THR A 194 -21.51 6.97 -11.17
C THR A 194 -20.81 8.30 -10.87
N TYR A 195 -19.72 8.31 -10.12
CA TYR A 195 -19.12 9.53 -9.59
C TYR A 195 -18.50 10.43 -10.67
N LEU A 196 -18.01 9.90 -11.80
CA LEU A 196 -17.51 10.75 -12.88
C LEU A 196 -18.64 11.43 -13.68
N SER A 197 -19.90 11.00 -13.54
CA SER A 197 -21.05 11.73 -14.13
C SER A 197 -21.19 13.15 -13.59
N CYS A 198 -20.60 13.44 -12.42
CA CYS A 198 -20.55 14.77 -11.83
C CYS A 198 -19.56 15.71 -12.54
N VAL A 199 -18.61 15.18 -13.30
CA VAL A 199 -17.48 15.93 -13.83
C VAL A 199 -17.83 16.45 -15.23
N PRO A 200 -17.66 17.76 -15.50
CA PRO A 200 -17.77 18.28 -16.86
C PRO A 200 -16.85 17.50 -17.82
N PRO A 201 -17.31 17.10 -19.02
CA PRO A 201 -16.51 16.29 -19.94
C PRO A 201 -15.13 16.87 -20.26
N GLU A 202 -14.99 18.20 -20.29
CA GLU A 202 -13.74 18.93 -20.51
C GLU A 202 -12.72 18.84 -19.35
N ASN A 203 -13.17 18.38 -18.18
CA ASN A 203 -12.36 18.25 -16.97
C ASN A 203 -12.00 16.78 -16.68
N VAL A 204 -12.35 15.84 -17.55
CA VAL A 204 -11.99 14.41 -17.41
C VAL A 204 -11.32 13.90 -18.68
N LEU A 205 -10.12 13.34 -18.52
CA LEU A 205 -9.32 12.80 -19.61
C LEU A 205 -9.02 11.32 -19.37
N PHE A 206 -9.26 10.48 -20.38
CA PHE A 206 -9.02 9.04 -20.29
C PHE A 206 -7.79 8.64 -21.09
N PHE A 207 -6.91 7.85 -20.48
CA PHE A 207 -5.66 7.41 -21.06
C PHE A 207 -5.49 5.90 -20.94
N SER A 208 -5.07 5.27 -22.03
CA SER A 208 -4.81 3.84 -22.12
C SER A 208 -3.55 3.57 -22.93
N ASP A 209 -3.08 2.33 -22.96
CA ASP A 209 -2.13 1.83 -23.97
C ASP A 209 -2.78 1.61 -25.36
N MET A 210 -3.97 2.19 -25.63
CA MET A 210 -4.60 2.16 -26.94
C MET A 210 -5.60 3.30 -27.09
N ALA A 211 -5.65 3.90 -28.28
CA ALA A 211 -6.65 4.90 -28.61
C ALA A 211 -8.02 4.25 -28.83
N GLY A 212 -9.08 4.90 -28.39
CA GLY A 212 -10.44 4.39 -28.54
C GLY A 212 -11.49 5.40 -28.11
N THR A 213 -12.72 4.92 -27.99
CA THR A 213 -13.85 5.69 -27.48
C THR A 213 -14.74 4.80 -26.61
N ILE A 214 -15.33 5.38 -25.57
CA ILE A 214 -16.42 4.77 -24.80
C ILE A 214 -17.52 5.82 -24.69
N GLY A 215 -18.66 5.55 -25.34
CA GLY A 215 -19.70 6.55 -25.51
C GLY A 215 -19.15 7.78 -26.23
N ASN A 216 -19.29 8.95 -25.61
CA ASN A 216 -18.79 10.23 -26.13
C ASN A 216 -17.39 10.59 -25.63
N PHE A 217 -16.74 9.72 -24.85
CA PHE A 217 -15.43 10.01 -24.27
C PHE A 217 -14.32 9.39 -25.13
N ALA A 218 -13.33 10.22 -25.48
CA ALA A 218 -12.12 9.77 -26.13
C ALA A 218 -11.18 9.11 -25.11
N ILE A 219 -10.59 7.98 -25.52
CA ILE A 219 -9.49 7.33 -24.82
C ILE A 219 -8.22 7.60 -25.63
N HIS A 220 -7.25 8.26 -25.02
CA HIS A 220 -6.00 8.63 -25.66
C HIS A 220 -4.93 7.55 -25.43
N ASP A 221 -4.26 7.12 -26.50
CA ASP A 221 -3.11 6.21 -26.41
C ASP A 221 -1.93 6.93 -25.75
N SER A 222 -1.54 6.58 -24.54
CA SER A 222 -0.38 7.16 -23.87
C SER A 222 0.95 6.84 -24.58
N LEU A 223 1.04 5.78 -25.37
CA LEU A 223 2.30 5.25 -25.89
C LEU A 223 2.53 5.53 -27.39
N ASP A 224 1.62 6.22 -28.06
CA ASP A 224 1.72 6.53 -29.50
C ASP A 224 3.00 7.31 -29.89
N LYS A 225 3.60 8.04 -28.94
CA LYS A 225 4.85 8.81 -29.09
C LYS A 225 6.06 8.15 -28.44
N ALA A 226 5.90 6.96 -27.84
CA ALA A 226 6.98 6.23 -27.16
C ALA A 226 7.92 5.49 -28.12
N THR A 227 8.28 6.10 -29.25
CA THR A 227 9.00 5.45 -30.35
C THR A 227 10.41 4.99 -29.97
N ALA A 228 11.02 5.61 -28.96
CA ALA A 228 12.36 5.24 -28.49
C ALA A 228 12.35 3.95 -27.66
N ALA A 229 11.26 3.70 -26.91
CA ALA A 229 11.07 2.50 -26.10
C ALA A 229 10.39 1.36 -26.86
N ALA A 230 9.49 1.69 -27.80
CA ALA A 230 8.71 0.75 -28.60
C ALA A 230 9.52 0.14 -29.74
N THR A 231 10.65 -0.50 -29.42
CA THR A 231 11.50 -1.22 -30.38
C THR A 231 11.23 -2.73 -30.33
N SER A 232 11.68 -3.47 -31.36
CA SER A 232 11.57 -4.94 -31.40
C SER A 232 12.32 -5.65 -30.27
N ASP A 233 13.31 -4.97 -29.68
CA ASP A 233 14.21 -5.53 -28.67
C ASP A 233 13.69 -5.30 -27.24
N ASN A 234 12.55 -4.60 -27.09
CA ASN A 234 11.95 -4.32 -25.79
C ASN A 234 10.69 -5.18 -25.55
N PRO A 235 10.81 -6.30 -24.81
CA PRO A 235 9.67 -7.20 -24.56
C PRO A 235 8.57 -6.57 -23.69
N ASP A 236 8.82 -5.43 -23.04
CA ASP A 236 7.79 -4.71 -22.31
C ASP A 236 6.69 -4.17 -23.26
N PHE A 237 6.98 -4.05 -24.57
CA PHE A 237 6.03 -3.59 -25.59
C PHE A 237 5.31 -4.72 -26.33
N ASP A 238 5.57 -5.99 -26.00
CA ASP A 238 4.93 -7.14 -26.66
C ASP A 238 3.40 -7.11 -26.52
N LEU A 239 2.90 -6.72 -25.34
CA LEU A 239 1.46 -6.55 -25.10
C LEU A 239 0.88 -5.44 -25.98
N TYR A 240 1.54 -4.28 -26.07
CA TYR A 240 1.09 -3.14 -26.88
C TYR A 240 1.00 -3.50 -28.37
N ASN A 241 2.02 -4.21 -28.87
CA ASN A 241 2.04 -4.69 -30.24
C ASN A 241 0.93 -5.71 -30.49
N SER A 242 0.76 -6.68 -29.58
CA SER A 242 -0.29 -7.70 -29.68
C SER A 242 -1.69 -7.09 -29.68
N GLN A 243 -1.95 -6.12 -28.80
CA GLN A 243 -3.21 -5.39 -28.76
C GLN A 243 -3.48 -4.68 -30.10
N LYS A 244 -2.48 -4.01 -30.68
CA LYS A 244 -2.61 -3.34 -32.00
C LYS A 244 -2.95 -4.33 -33.12
N GLU A 245 -2.31 -5.49 -33.14
CA GLU A 245 -2.61 -6.53 -34.12
C GLU A 245 -4.04 -7.06 -33.96
N LEU A 246 -4.49 -7.35 -32.74
CA LEU A 246 -5.88 -7.75 -32.49
C LEU A 246 -6.89 -6.69 -32.99
N ARG A 247 -6.61 -5.42 -32.73
CA ARG A 247 -7.45 -4.31 -33.21
C ARG A 247 -7.50 -4.27 -34.73
N LYS A 248 -6.36 -4.43 -35.43
CA LYS A 248 -6.31 -4.50 -36.90
C LYS A 248 -7.13 -5.66 -37.46
N LEU A 249 -7.14 -6.80 -36.73
CA LEU A 249 -7.90 -7.99 -37.08
C LEU A 249 -9.39 -7.90 -36.69
N GLY A 250 -9.85 -6.80 -36.09
CA GLY A 250 -11.23 -6.64 -35.63
C GLY A 250 -11.61 -7.54 -34.45
N GLN A 251 -10.63 -8.06 -33.71
CA GLN A 251 -10.86 -8.92 -32.56
C GLN A 251 -11.05 -8.10 -31.27
N ASP A 252 -11.76 -8.70 -30.30
CA ASP A 252 -11.96 -8.13 -28.98
C ASP A 252 -10.73 -8.30 -28.08
N MET A 253 -10.48 -7.35 -27.18
CA MET A 253 -9.33 -7.41 -26.25
C MET A 253 -9.41 -8.59 -25.28
N GLY A 254 -10.61 -9.12 -25.03
CA GLY A 254 -10.83 -10.34 -24.24
C GLY A 254 -10.21 -11.59 -24.86
N SER A 255 -9.88 -11.58 -26.17
CA SER A 255 -9.18 -12.68 -26.84
C SER A 255 -7.69 -12.77 -26.51
N LEU A 256 -7.13 -11.77 -25.81
CA LEU A 256 -5.75 -11.84 -25.30
C LEU A 256 -5.60 -13.02 -24.34
N ARG A 257 -4.56 -13.83 -24.59
CA ARG A 257 -4.21 -15.00 -23.77
C ARG A 257 -4.08 -14.59 -22.29
N THR A 258 -4.58 -15.44 -21.39
CA THR A 258 -4.65 -15.18 -19.94
C THR A 258 -3.28 -14.95 -19.30
N GLU A 259 -2.23 -15.54 -19.89
CA GLU A 259 -0.82 -15.38 -19.51
C GLU A 259 -0.30 -13.94 -19.65
N TRP A 260 -1.04 -13.03 -20.31
CA TRP A 260 -0.61 -11.64 -20.57
C TRP A 260 -1.30 -10.60 -19.69
N LYS A 261 -2.07 -11.05 -18.69
CA LYS A 261 -3.09 -10.19 -18.05
C LYS A 261 -2.61 -9.39 -16.84
N SER A 262 -1.51 -9.74 -16.17
CA SER A 262 -1.01 -8.94 -15.02
C SER A 262 0.40 -8.42 -15.21
N ASP A 263 1.37 -9.29 -15.46
CA ASP A 263 2.78 -8.92 -15.36
C ASP A 263 3.22 -8.13 -16.58
N GLU A 264 2.79 -8.53 -17.77
CA GLU A 264 2.99 -7.84 -19.05
C GLU A 264 2.34 -6.45 -19.03
N ALA A 265 1.11 -6.37 -18.53
CA ALA A 265 0.37 -5.12 -18.40
C ALA A 265 1.09 -4.16 -17.46
N TRP A 266 1.59 -4.66 -16.32
CA TRP A 266 2.36 -3.87 -15.38
C TRP A 266 3.73 -3.45 -15.93
N ARG A 267 4.41 -4.31 -16.69
CA ARG A 267 5.67 -3.98 -17.37
C ARG A 267 5.47 -2.85 -18.38
N LEU A 268 4.42 -2.93 -19.20
CA LEU A 268 4.06 -1.89 -20.16
C LEU A 268 3.67 -0.57 -19.46
N ASP A 269 2.96 -0.64 -18.33
CA ASP A 269 2.40 0.54 -17.66
C ASP A 269 3.47 1.54 -17.18
N LYS A 270 4.69 1.05 -16.90
CA LYS A 270 5.85 1.88 -16.53
C LYS A 270 6.04 3.06 -17.48
N TYR A 271 5.86 2.84 -18.79
CA TYR A 271 6.12 3.83 -19.83
C TYR A 271 5.02 4.88 -19.96
N LYS A 272 3.78 4.58 -19.56
CA LYS A 272 2.62 5.44 -19.83
C LYS A 272 2.63 6.76 -19.06
N ASN A 273 3.23 6.79 -17.88
CA ASN A 273 3.03 7.85 -16.89
C ASN A 273 3.50 9.23 -17.38
N LEU A 274 4.71 9.35 -17.94
CA LEU A 274 5.20 10.64 -18.44
C LEU A 274 4.43 11.11 -19.68
N TYR A 275 4.19 10.23 -20.66
CA TYR A 275 3.47 10.61 -21.87
C TYR A 275 2.02 11.01 -21.57
N THR A 276 1.37 10.30 -20.64
CA THR A 276 0.05 10.69 -20.11
C THR A 276 0.10 12.10 -19.55
N ALA A 277 1.11 12.44 -18.74
CA ALA A 277 1.25 13.78 -18.20
C ALA A 277 1.45 14.84 -19.29
N GLN A 278 2.35 14.61 -20.24
CA GLN A 278 2.58 15.56 -21.34
C GLN A 278 1.32 15.80 -22.17
N LYS A 279 0.54 14.75 -22.45
CA LYS A 279 -0.73 14.88 -23.18
C LYS A 279 -1.84 15.53 -22.36
N ALA A 280 -1.96 15.20 -21.07
CA ALA A 280 -2.93 15.83 -20.19
C ALA A 280 -2.70 17.34 -20.10
N TRP A 281 -1.44 17.77 -20.04
CA TRP A 281 -1.07 19.18 -20.14
C TRP A 281 -1.45 19.80 -21.48
N ASP A 282 -1.24 19.11 -22.60
CA ASP A 282 -1.58 19.64 -23.93
C ASP A 282 -3.11 19.78 -24.13
N LEU A 283 -3.89 18.84 -23.57
CA LEU A 283 -5.35 18.80 -23.71
C LEU A 283 -6.06 19.76 -22.76
N ALA A 284 -5.52 19.98 -21.56
CA ALA A 284 -6.11 20.83 -20.55
C ALA A 284 -5.03 21.69 -19.87
N PRO A 285 -4.34 22.59 -20.60
CA PRO A 285 -3.23 23.36 -20.06
C PRO A 285 -3.68 24.35 -18.99
N GLU A 286 -2.73 24.78 -18.15
CA GLU A 286 -2.90 25.91 -17.23
C GLU A 286 -3.96 25.75 -16.12
N ARG A 287 -4.52 24.54 -15.94
CA ARG A 287 -5.44 24.19 -14.85
C ARG A 287 -4.72 24.16 -13.51
N ASP A 288 -5.41 24.54 -12.43
CA ASP A 288 -4.82 24.66 -11.10
C ASP A 288 -4.39 23.31 -10.53
N TRP A 289 -5.17 22.27 -10.81
CA TRP A 289 -4.99 20.93 -10.28
C TRP A 289 -5.13 19.84 -11.34
N TYR A 290 -4.28 18.82 -11.25
CA TYR A 290 -4.36 17.57 -12.01
C TYR A 290 -4.37 16.41 -11.02
N LEU A 291 -5.52 15.74 -10.90
CA LEU A 291 -5.68 14.54 -10.08
C LEU A 291 -5.58 13.31 -10.98
N TYR A 292 -4.51 12.55 -10.81
CA TYR A 292 -4.34 11.27 -11.50
C TYR A 292 -4.94 10.16 -10.67
N ILE A 293 -5.70 9.28 -11.33
CA ILE A 293 -6.30 8.09 -10.74
C ILE A 293 -6.21 6.92 -11.71
N ASP A 294 -6.23 5.70 -11.18
CA ASP A 294 -6.46 4.50 -11.98
C ASP A 294 -7.97 4.24 -12.14
N ALA A 295 -8.34 3.41 -13.11
CA ALA A 295 -9.74 3.09 -13.42
C ALA A 295 -10.44 2.25 -12.33
N ASP A 296 -9.76 1.88 -11.24
CA ASP A 296 -10.29 1.23 -10.04
C ASP A 296 -10.11 2.11 -8.78
N THR A 297 -10.04 3.42 -8.94
CA THR A 297 -9.90 4.40 -7.86
C THR A 297 -11.13 5.29 -7.74
N TYR A 298 -11.86 5.13 -6.64
CA TYR A 298 -13.04 5.94 -6.31
C TYR A 298 -12.64 7.31 -5.75
N ILE A 299 -13.45 8.34 -6.06
CA ILE A 299 -13.28 9.71 -5.54
C ILE A 299 -14.53 10.14 -4.77
N SER A 300 -14.36 10.55 -3.52
CA SER A 300 -15.41 11.31 -2.80
C SER A 300 -15.25 12.80 -3.09
N TRP A 301 -16.14 13.36 -3.92
CA TRP A 301 -16.11 14.78 -4.29
C TRP A 301 -16.21 15.71 -3.09
N THR A 302 -17.04 15.33 -2.12
CA THR A 302 -17.20 16.07 -0.87
C THR A 302 -15.85 16.25 -0.16
N ASN A 303 -15.14 15.15 0.08
CA ASN A 303 -13.86 15.18 0.76
C ASN A 303 -12.76 15.83 -0.08
N LEU A 304 -12.76 15.58 -1.40
CA LEU A 304 -11.76 16.15 -2.30
C LEU A 304 -11.83 17.68 -2.30
N PHE A 305 -13.00 18.28 -2.53
CA PHE A 305 -13.11 19.73 -2.63
C PHE A 305 -12.96 20.45 -1.28
N LEU A 306 -13.43 19.83 -0.18
CA LEU A 306 -13.13 20.34 1.17
C LEU A 306 -11.62 20.34 1.44
N TRP A 307 -10.89 19.33 0.98
CA TRP A 307 -9.44 19.28 1.11
C TRP A 307 -8.73 20.27 0.18
N LEU A 308 -9.12 20.35 -1.10
CA LEU A 308 -8.54 21.31 -2.06
C LEU A 308 -8.68 22.76 -1.59
N ALA A 309 -9.79 23.11 -0.93
CA ALA A 309 -10.00 24.44 -0.37
C ALA A 309 -8.98 24.85 0.70
N THR A 310 -8.23 23.89 1.27
CA THR A 310 -7.16 24.15 2.25
C THR A 310 -5.79 24.34 1.62
N LEU A 311 -5.66 24.11 0.31
CA LEU A 311 -4.41 24.09 -0.41
C LEU A 311 -4.24 25.34 -1.29
N ASP A 312 -2.98 25.66 -1.58
CA ASP A 312 -2.60 26.77 -2.45
C ASP A 312 -2.02 26.21 -3.76
N ALA A 313 -2.81 26.26 -4.83
CA ALA A 313 -2.46 25.74 -6.15
C ALA A 313 -1.29 26.48 -6.82
N THR A 314 -0.94 27.68 -6.34
CA THR A 314 0.16 28.47 -6.90
C THR A 314 1.54 27.94 -6.47
N LYS A 315 1.59 27.06 -5.47
CA LYS A 315 2.82 26.41 -5.00
C LYS A 315 3.08 25.13 -5.78
N PRO A 316 4.36 24.72 -5.98
CA PRO A 316 4.68 23.42 -6.56
C PRO A 316 4.38 22.31 -5.55
N LEU A 317 3.26 21.62 -5.73
CA LEU A 317 2.76 20.60 -4.83
C LEU A 317 2.64 19.26 -5.57
N TYR A 318 3.35 18.26 -5.05
CA TYR A 318 3.22 16.86 -5.45
C TYR A 318 2.71 16.08 -4.24
N LEU A 319 1.41 15.80 -4.22
CA LEU A 319 0.72 15.24 -3.05
C LEU A 319 0.23 13.82 -3.37
N GLY A 320 0.46 12.88 -2.46
CA GLY A 320 -0.13 11.55 -2.60
C GLY A 320 0.19 10.59 -1.46
N SER A 321 -0.11 9.31 -1.72
CA SER A 321 0.16 8.22 -0.79
C SER A 321 1.64 7.79 -0.91
N GLN A 322 2.53 8.29 -0.06
CA GLN A 322 3.99 8.09 -0.23
C GLN A 322 4.43 6.60 -0.12
N VAL A 323 5.27 6.12 -1.03
CA VAL A 323 5.88 4.79 -0.96
C VAL A 323 7.39 4.94 -0.75
N ASP A 324 7.94 4.25 0.25
CA ASP A 324 9.36 4.34 0.65
C ASP A 324 10.23 3.19 0.09
N VAL A 325 9.65 2.29 -0.71
CA VAL A 325 10.37 1.15 -1.33
C VAL A 325 11.38 1.62 -2.40
N GLY A 326 11.29 2.88 -2.84
CA GLY A 326 12.23 3.51 -3.76
C GLY A 326 12.99 4.69 -3.16
N ARG A 327 14.16 5.01 -3.71
CA ARG A 327 14.83 6.30 -3.51
C ARG A 327 14.77 7.10 -4.82
N PRO A 328 14.14 8.29 -4.82
CA PRO A 328 13.41 8.95 -3.73
C PRO A 328 12.04 8.31 -3.46
N PRO A 329 11.40 8.63 -2.31
CA PRO A 329 9.98 8.32 -2.11
C PRO A 329 9.10 8.97 -3.18
N PHE A 330 7.98 8.32 -3.51
CA PHE A 330 7.06 8.74 -4.58
C PHE A 330 5.60 8.52 -4.18
N ALA A 331 4.64 9.14 -4.87
CA ALA A 331 3.22 8.89 -4.62
C ALA A 331 2.79 7.60 -5.34
N HIS A 332 2.08 6.72 -4.62
CA HIS A 332 1.49 5.51 -5.18
C HIS A 332 0.45 5.85 -6.26
N GLY A 333 0.69 5.43 -7.49
CA GLY A 333 -0.14 5.76 -8.66
C GLY A 333 -1.60 5.34 -8.50
N GLY A 334 -1.84 4.12 -8.01
CA GLY A 334 -3.19 3.59 -7.82
C GLY A 334 -4.00 4.32 -6.77
N SER A 335 -3.38 4.76 -5.66
CA SER A 335 -4.06 5.59 -4.66
C SER A 335 -4.56 6.92 -5.24
N GLY A 336 -4.00 7.31 -6.38
CA GLY A 336 -4.08 8.61 -6.97
C GLY A 336 -2.98 9.54 -6.45
N TYR A 337 -2.75 10.62 -7.18
CA TYR A 337 -1.86 11.70 -6.77
C TYR A 337 -2.30 13.01 -7.39
N LEU A 338 -2.05 14.10 -6.66
CA LEU A 338 -2.44 15.45 -7.05
C LEU A 338 -1.18 16.26 -7.37
N LEU A 339 -1.18 16.87 -8.55
CA LEU A 339 -0.18 17.84 -8.97
C LEU A 339 -0.85 19.21 -9.08
N SER A 340 -0.26 20.22 -8.45
CA SER A 340 -0.62 21.60 -8.74
C SER A 340 -0.05 22.02 -10.10
N LYS A 341 -0.57 23.12 -10.66
CA LYS A 341 -0.10 23.68 -11.94
C LYS A 341 1.42 23.80 -12.05
N PRO A 342 2.16 24.41 -11.11
CA PRO A 342 3.63 24.49 -11.23
C PRO A 342 4.30 23.11 -11.14
N ALA A 343 3.77 22.18 -10.35
CA ALA A 343 4.29 20.82 -10.28
C ALA A 343 4.09 20.06 -11.60
N MET A 344 2.94 20.27 -12.25
CA MET A 344 2.64 19.70 -13.55
C MET A 344 3.57 20.26 -14.65
N GLN A 345 3.81 21.57 -14.66
CA GLN A 345 4.81 22.20 -15.57
C GLN A 345 6.21 21.60 -15.37
N LEU A 346 6.63 21.44 -14.11
CA LEU A 346 7.89 20.76 -13.79
C LEU A 346 7.91 19.33 -14.32
N LEU A 347 6.84 18.56 -14.14
CA LEU A 347 6.79 17.17 -14.61
C LEU A 347 6.92 17.08 -16.13
N VAL A 348 6.14 17.85 -16.90
CA VAL A 348 6.12 17.73 -18.36
C VAL A 348 7.41 18.22 -19.01
N GLY A 349 8.04 19.24 -18.43
CA GLY A 349 9.29 19.84 -18.88
C GLY A 349 9.19 20.57 -20.22
N ASP A 350 10.11 21.51 -20.43
CA ASP A 350 10.26 22.22 -21.71
C ASP A 350 11.05 21.36 -22.72
N ASP A 351 11.90 20.46 -22.23
CA ASP A 351 12.79 19.57 -22.98
C ASP A 351 12.16 18.20 -23.26
N ARG A 352 10.87 18.18 -23.60
CA ARG A 352 10.01 16.98 -23.64
C ARG A 352 10.62 15.73 -24.31
N LYS A 353 11.32 15.91 -25.44
CA LYS A 353 11.96 14.79 -26.17
C LYS A 353 13.12 14.19 -25.40
N SER A 354 13.95 15.02 -24.78
CA SER A 354 15.10 14.57 -23.98
C SER A 354 14.60 13.86 -22.73
N LEU A 355 13.63 14.47 -22.05
CA LEU A 355 13.00 13.91 -20.86
C LEU A 355 12.34 12.56 -21.15
N ALA A 356 11.59 12.43 -22.24
CA ALA A 356 10.96 11.17 -22.65
C ALA A 356 12.00 10.06 -22.89
N LYS A 357 13.10 10.37 -23.59
CA LYS A 357 14.18 9.40 -23.83
C LYS A 357 14.85 8.94 -22.52
N GLU A 358 15.07 9.84 -21.58
CA GLU A 358 15.62 9.49 -20.26
C GLU A 358 14.64 8.65 -19.45
N PHE A 359 13.36 9.03 -19.45
CA PHE A 359 12.30 8.32 -18.76
C PHE A 359 12.15 6.88 -19.29
N ASP A 360 12.06 6.73 -20.60
CA ASP A 360 11.98 5.43 -21.29
C ASP A 360 13.16 4.52 -20.93
N LYS A 361 14.36 5.08 -20.89
CA LYS A 361 15.56 4.34 -20.48
C LYS A 361 15.44 3.87 -19.03
N ASN A 362 15.03 4.73 -18.11
CA ASN A 362 14.96 4.38 -16.69
C ASN A 362 13.81 3.39 -16.40
N ALA A 363 12.69 3.49 -17.12
CA ALA A 363 11.54 2.60 -17.01
C ALA A 363 11.87 1.12 -17.22
N THR A 364 12.92 0.80 -17.99
CA THR A 364 13.40 -0.59 -18.18
C THR A 364 13.80 -1.27 -16.87
N THR A 365 14.27 -0.52 -15.88
CA THR A 365 14.78 -1.04 -14.60
C THR A 365 13.99 -0.55 -13.38
N ALA A 366 12.98 0.28 -13.60
CA ALA A 366 12.09 0.77 -12.55
C ALA A 366 11.21 -0.35 -12.01
N CYS A 367 10.78 -0.23 -10.74
CA CYS A 367 9.61 -1.01 -10.32
C CYS A 367 8.42 -0.62 -11.19
N CYS A 368 8.20 0.69 -11.33
CA CYS A 368 6.87 1.18 -11.60
C CYS A 368 6.95 2.61 -12.15
N GLY A 369 5.97 3.00 -12.98
CA GLY A 369 6.01 4.28 -13.69
C GLY A 369 5.80 5.50 -12.81
N ASP A 370 5.08 5.34 -11.70
CA ASP A 370 4.90 6.35 -10.64
C ASP A 370 6.21 6.62 -9.87
N GLN A 371 7.07 5.60 -9.69
CA GLN A 371 8.43 5.79 -9.18
C GLN A 371 9.26 6.65 -10.13
N GLU A 372 9.22 6.40 -11.44
CA GLU A 372 9.99 7.20 -12.42
C GLU A 372 9.47 8.64 -12.54
N LEU A 373 8.16 8.84 -12.39
CA LEU A 373 7.56 10.17 -12.26
C LEU A 373 8.10 10.87 -11.01
N GLY A 374 8.13 10.17 -9.86
CA GLY A 374 8.69 10.69 -8.62
C GLY A 374 10.17 11.06 -8.73
N LYS A 375 10.98 10.23 -9.41
CA LYS A 375 12.39 10.54 -9.71
C LYS A 375 12.55 11.79 -10.58
N THR A 376 11.70 11.92 -11.61
CA THR A 376 11.69 13.10 -12.50
C THR A 376 11.43 14.39 -11.71
N LEU A 377 10.40 14.40 -10.87
CA LEU A 377 10.08 15.56 -10.04
C LEU A 377 11.17 15.85 -8.99
N PHE A 378 11.72 14.81 -8.38
CA PHE A 378 12.78 14.96 -7.38
C PHE A 378 14.05 15.58 -7.95
N LYS A 379 14.46 15.19 -9.17
CA LYS A 379 15.58 15.82 -9.89
C LYS A 379 15.35 17.32 -10.13
N LYS A 380 14.09 17.73 -10.23
CA LYS A 380 13.65 19.13 -10.34
C LYS A 380 13.41 19.80 -8.98
N GLY A 381 13.86 19.19 -7.89
CA GLY A 381 13.78 19.72 -6.53
C GLY A 381 12.42 19.53 -5.85
N LEU A 382 11.45 18.85 -6.49
CA LEU A 382 10.12 18.65 -5.93
C LEU A 382 9.99 17.25 -5.31
N LYS A 383 9.79 17.21 -3.99
CA LYS A 383 9.56 15.97 -3.24
C LYS A 383 8.06 15.69 -3.13
N VAL A 384 7.71 14.40 -3.11
CA VAL A 384 6.35 13.99 -2.71
C VAL A 384 6.07 14.44 -1.28
N GLN A 385 4.84 14.90 -1.04
CA GLN A 385 4.30 15.15 0.29
C GLN A 385 3.29 14.04 0.60
N ASN A 386 3.52 13.33 1.69
CA ASN A 386 2.64 12.28 2.13
C ASN A 386 1.35 12.87 2.71
N VAL A 387 0.22 12.58 2.06
CA VAL A 387 -1.10 13.08 2.47
C VAL A 387 -2.04 11.94 2.88
N ARG A 388 -1.50 10.78 3.28
CA ARG A 388 -2.32 9.74 3.90
C ARG A 388 -3.01 10.26 5.17
N PRO A 389 -4.27 9.89 5.42
CA PRO A 389 -5.11 8.96 4.65
C PRO A 389 -5.97 9.64 3.56
N VAL A 390 -5.87 10.96 3.34
CA VAL A 390 -6.74 11.67 2.36
C VAL A 390 -6.65 11.04 0.98
N ILE A 391 -5.42 10.76 0.53
CA ILE A 391 -5.16 9.94 -0.64
C ILE A 391 -4.74 8.55 -0.18
N ASN A 392 -5.60 7.55 -0.40
CA ASN A 392 -5.47 6.25 0.23
C ASN A 392 -5.52 5.08 -0.78
N GLY A 393 -4.62 4.12 -0.55
CA GLY A 393 -4.43 2.95 -1.42
C GLY A 393 -5.28 1.74 -1.05
N ASN A 394 -6.06 1.82 0.04
CA ASN A 394 -6.93 0.73 0.47
C ASN A 394 -8.36 0.93 -0.04
N ARG A 395 -9.04 -0.14 -0.38
CA ARG A 395 -10.49 -0.16 -0.60
C ARG A 395 -11.26 -0.19 0.73
N PRO A 396 -12.57 0.08 0.76
CA PRO A 396 -13.36 0.04 1.99
C PRO A 396 -13.17 -1.23 2.83
N LYS A 397 -13.14 -2.40 2.20
CA LYS A 397 -13.02 -3.70 2.91
C LYS A 397 -11.64 -3.96 3.54
N THR A 398 -10.60 -3.24 3.12
CA THR A 398 -9.23 -3.38 3.67
C THR A 398 -8.74 -2.11 4.36
N PHE A 399 -9.62 -1.13 4.56
CA PHE A 399 -9.29 0.08 5.30
C PHE A 399 -9.12 -0.22 6.79
N ASN A 400 -8.12 0.40 7.42
CA ASN A 400 -7.81 0.21 8.85
C ASN A 400 -8.80 1.00 9.72
N PHE A 401 -9.96 0.43 10.02
CA PHE A 401 -10.92 1.05 10.94
C PHE A 401 -10.44 0.91 12.38
N GLY A 402 -10.08 2.01 13.01
CA GLY A 402 -9.57 2.01 14.37
C GLY A 402 -9.30 3.42 14.89
N PRO A 403 -8.86 3.59 16.14
CA PRO A 403 -8.76 4.90 16.80
C PRO A 403 -7.93 5.95 16.05
N GLU A 404 -6.97 5.52 15.23
CA GLU A 404 -6.12 6.38 14.42
C GLU A 404 -6.87 7.02 13.24
N LEU A 405 -7.72 6.26 12.55
CA LEU A 405 -8.36 6.66 11.29
C LEU A 405 -9.89 6.76 11.36
N TRP A 406 -10.47 6.58 12.55
CA TRP A 406 -11.93 6.55 12.73
C TRP A 406 -12.64 7.82 12.24
N CYS A 407 -12.09 8.98 12.59
CA CYS A 407 -12.67 10.30 12.27
C CYS A 407 -11.92 11.03 11.16
N THR A 408 -11.28 10.31 10.24
CA THR A 408 -10.56 10.95 9.13
C THR A 408 -11.42 10.97 7.86
N PRO A 409 -11.38 12.07 7.09
CA PRO A 409 -11.91 12.08 5.74
C PRO A 409 -10.91 11.44 4.77
N VAL A 410 -11.44 10.72 3.78
CA VAL A 410 -10.67 10.09 2.70
C VAL A 410 -11.25 10.56 1.37
N ALA A 411 -10.42 11.15 0.52
CA ALA A 411 -10.81 11.64 -0.80
C ALA A 411 -10.73 10.55 -1.86
N THR A 412 -9.73 9.65 -1.78
CA THR A 412 -9.56 8.55 -2.73
C THR A 412 -9.41 7.19 -2.06
N MET A 413 -9.97 6.16 -2.69
CA MET A 413 -9.79 4.76 -2.31
C MET A 413 -9.47 3.96 -3.56
N HIS A 414 -8.51 3.05 -3.48
CA HIS A 414 -8.00 2.27 -4.62
C HIS A 414 -8.31 0.78 -4.50
N HIS A 415 -8.25 0.06 -5.63
CA HIS A 415 -8.72 -1.31 -5.80
C HIS A 415 -10.22 -1.47 -5.48
N VAL A 416 -11.00 -0.45 -5.84
CA VAL A 416 -12.46 -0.45 -5.65
C VAL A 416 -13.09 -1.06 -6.89
N GLY A 417 -13.62 -2.28 -6.76
CA GLY A 417 -14.30 -2.96 -7.87
C GLY A 417 -15.60 -2.25 -8.26
N SER A 418 -16.12 -2.53 -9.47
CA SER A 418 -17.34 -1.87 -9.98
C SER A 418 -18.55 -1.96 -9.03
N GLU A 419 -18.75 -3.10 -8.38
CA GLU A 419 -19.81 -3.25 -7.37
C GLU A 419 -19.58 -2.34 -6.15
N GLU A 420 -18.34 -2.27 -5.66
CA GLU A 420 -17.99 -1.40 -4.54
C GLU A 420 -18.08 0.08 -4.91
N VAL A 421 -17.80 0.45 -6.17
CA VAL A 421 -18.03 1.82 -6.69
C VAL A 421 -19.51 2.16 -6.67
N GLN A 422 -20.38 1.24 -7.10
CA GLN A 422 -21.83 1.43 -7.06
C GLN A 422 -22.32 1.56 -5.61
N ASP A 423 -21.85 0.71 -4.69
CA ASP A 423 -22.20 0.79 -3.27
C ASP A 423 -21.80 2.15 -2.65
N MET A 424 -20.58 2.62 -2.95
CA MET A 424 -20.10 3.94 -2.52
C MET A 424 -20.97 5.06 -3.07
N TRP A 425 -21.32 4.99 -4.36
CA TRP A 425 -22.17 5.96 -5.04
C TRP A 425 -23.58 6.02 -4.44
N ASP A 426 -24.21 4.86 -4.20
CA ASP A 426 -25.55 4.78 -3.60
C ASP A 426 -25.54 5.29 -2.16
N PHE A 427 -24.51 4.92 -1.39
CA PHE A 427 -24.31 5.43 -0.04
C PHE A 427 -24.19 6.97 -0.05
N GLU A 428 -23.29 7.53 -0.86
CA GLU A 428 -23.12 8.96 -0.92
C GLU A 428 -24.42 9.66 -1.35
N ASN A 429 -25.15 9.16 -2.35
CA ASN A 429 -26.44 9.73 -2.76
C ASN A 429 -27.50 9.75 -1.66
N GLN A 430 -27.47 8.79 -0.73
CA GLN A 430 -28.43 8.69 0.38
C GLN A 430 -27.98 9.47 1.63
N ARG A 431 -26.74 9.97 1.70
CA ARG A 431 -26.30 10.77 2.85
C ARG A 431 -27.11 12.07 2.96
N ASN A 432 -27.36 12.52 4.18
CA ASN A 432 -28.14 13.75 4.44
C ASN A 432 -27.38 15.03 4.12
N SER A 433 -26.07 15.09 4.42
CA SER A 433 -25.25 16.28 4.17
C SER A 433 -24.27 16.07 3.02
N THR A 434 -24.29 17.01 2.07
CA THR A 434 -23.29 17.14 0.99
C THR A 434 -22.15 18.06 1.38
N LYS A 435 -22.27 18.85 2.45
CA LYS A 435 -21.29 19.89 2.82
C LYS A 435 -20.34 19.47 3.93
N GLU A 436 -20.73 18.48 4.73
CA GLU A 436 -19.89 17.94 5.79
C GLU A 436 -18.96 16.83 5.23
N PRO A 437 -17.71 16.74 5.75
CA PRO A 437 -16.81 15.66 5.38
C PRO A 437 -17.46 14.28 5.53
N LEU A 438 -17.20 13.39 4.58
CA LEU A 438 -17.48 11.97 4.73
C LEU A 438 -16.40 11.33 5.61
N LEU A 439 -16.77 10.91 6.81
CA LEU A 439 -15.85 10.27 7.75
C LEU A 439 -15.84 8.74 7.59
N MET A 440 -14.70 8.12 7.88
CA MET A 440 -14.56 6.67 7.82
C MET A 440 -15.44 5.91 8.80
N GLU A 441 -15.82 6.53 9.93
CA GLU A 441 -16.87 6.02 10.83
C GLU A 441 -18.19 5.76 10.08
N GLU A 442 -18.69 6.74 9.33
CA GLU A 442 -19.96 6.61 8.59
C GLU A 442 -19.88 5.54 7.52
N LEU A 443 -18.73 5.48 6.82
CA LEU A 443 -18.45 4.46 5.82
C LEU A 443 -18.46 3.06 6.43
N TYR A 444 -17.84 2.88 7.60
CA TYR A 444 -17.82 1.61 8.31
C TYR A 444 -19.24 1.12 8.61
N TYR A 445 -20.05 1.96 9.26
CA TYR A 445 -21.39 1.53 9.69
C TYR A 445 -22.31 1.23 8.53
N THR A 446 -22.13 1.92 7.41
CA THR A 446 -22.99 1.74 6.24
C THR A 446 -22.56 0.53 5.42
N MET A 447 -21.27 0.37 5.15
CA MET A 447 -20.79 -0.62 4.17
C MET A 447 -20.17 -1.87 4.79
N ILE A 448 -19.67 -1.79 6.02
CA ILE A 448 -18.81 -2.83 6.59
C ILE A 448 -19.44 -3.50 7.82
N ALA A 449 -20.11 -2.75 8.69
CA ALA A 449 -20.59 -3.26 9.98
C ALA A 449 -21.51 -4.49 9.85
N SER A 450 -22.40 -4.50 8.86
CA SER A 450 -23.30 -5.63 8.62
C SER A 450 -22.57 -6.91 8.17
N LEU A 451 -21.35 -6.77 7.65
CA LEU A 451 -20.48 -7.88 7.25
C LEU A 451 -19.61 -8.37 8.41
N MET A 452 -19.46 -7.59 9.49
CA MET A 452 -18.61 -7.93 10.63
C MET A 452 -19.33 -8.76 11.71
N THR A 453 -20.54 -9.25 11.46
CA THR A 453 -21.34 -10.00 12.46
C THR A 453 -20.80 -11.40 12.76
N THR A 454 -19.92 -11.95 11.91
CA THR A 454 -19.33 -13.27 12.09
C THR A 454 -18.01 -13.15 12.88
N PRO A 455 -17.94 -13.62 14.13
CA PRO A 455 -16.77 -13.41 14.99
C PRO A 455 -15.54 -14.23 14.58
N ARG A 456 -15.73 -15.31 13.84
CA ARG A 456 -14.67 -16.15 13.27
C ARG A 456 -14.98 -16.44 11.81
N ARG A 457 -13.99 -16.22 10.94
CA ARG A 457 -14.02 -16.60 9.53
C ARG A 457 -12.85 -17.53 9.27
N ASP A 458 -13.14 -18.72 8.79
CA ASP A 458 -12.13 -19.64 8.26
C ASP A 458 -11.81 -19.25 6.81
N ASP A 459 -10.65 -19.66 6.29
CA ASP A 459 -10.15 -19.33 4.93
C ASP A 459 -10.20 -17.83 4.61
N TRP A 460 -9.76 -17.02 5.58
CA TRP A 460 -9.94 -15.57 5.55
C TRP A 460 -8.69 -14.83 6.02
N ASP A 461 -8.33 -13.77 5.31
CA ASP A 461 -7.18 -12.92 5.61
C ASP A 461 -7.63 -11.46 5.80
N ASN A 462 -7.56 -10.99 7.05
CA ASN A 462 -7.84 -9.61 7.44
C ASN A 462 -6.60 -8.69 7.41
N GLN A 463 -5.46 -9.21 6.92
CA GLN A 463 -4.21 -8.47 6.77
C GLN A 463 -3.69 -7.85 8.06
N SER A 464 -3.90 -8.52 9.21
CA SER A 464 -3.28 -8.13 10.47
C SER A 464 -1.75 -8.08 10.33
N PRO A 465 -1.09 -6.95 10.61
CA PRO A 465 0.32 -6.76 10.26
C PRO A 465 1.30 -7.19 11.34
N PHE A 466 0.87 -7.28 12.61
CA PHE A 466 1.79 -7.42 13.74
C PHE A 466 2.00 -8.88 14.13
N ASP A 467 3.01 -9.51 13.52
CA ASP A 467 3.48 -10.84 13.87
C ASP A 467 3.80 -10.94 15.38
N GLN A 468 3.23 -11.96 16.01
CA GLN A 468 3.54 -12.33 17.37
C GLN A 468 4.72 -13.28 17.37
N LEU A 469 5.73 -12.97 18.17
CA LEU A 469 6.91 -13.80 18.31
C LEU A 469 6.54 -15.12 18.98
N ARG A 470 7.10 -16.21 18.46
CA ARG A 470 7.16 -17.47 19.20
C ARG A 470 8.10 -17.26 20.39
N PRO A 471 7.70 -17.58 21.63
CA PRO A 471 8.63 -17.54 22.76
C PRO A 471 9.81 -18.49 22.50
N ASP A 472 11.02 -17.96 22.42
CA ASP A 472 12.23 -18.80 22.37
C ASP A 472 12.41 -19.50 23.72
N PRO A 473 12.74 -20.79 23.75
CA PRO A 473 13.12 -21.44 25.00
C PRO A 473 14.40 -20.77 25.50
N ILE A 474 14.31 -20.00 26.57
CA ILE A 474 15.49 -19.56 27.30
C ILE A 474 16.17 -20.85 27.78
N ILE A 475 17.35 -21.17 27.24
CA ILE A 475 18.17 -22.28 27.72
C ILE A 475 18.74 -21.86 29.08
N THR A 476 17.92 -21.91 30.14
CA THR A 476 18.39 -21.95 31.52
C THR A 476 18.55 -23.43 31.92
N PRO A 477 19.62 -23.84 32.63
CA PRO A 477 19.86 -25.26 32.96
C PRO A 477 18.86 -25.86 33.96
N VAL A 478 17.79 -25.14 34.31
CA VAL A 478 16.81 -25.53 35.33
C VAL A 478 15.44 -25.53 34.67
N ILE A 479 15.22 -26.50 33.80
CA ILE A 479 13.90 -26.77 33.24
C ILE A 479 13.31 -27.93 34.06
N THR A 480 12.38 -27.62 34.97
CA THR A 480 11.49 -28.64 35.54
C THR A 480 10.36 -28.93 34.54
N PRO A 481 9.83 -30.17 34.46
CA PRO A 481 8.76 -30.54 33.53
C PRO A 481 7.53 -29.62 33.61
N ASP A 482 7.23 -29.09 34.80
CA ASP A 482 6.09 -28.19 35.04
C ASP A 482 6.27 -26.80 34.41
N LEU A 483 7.51 -26.28 34.36
CA LEU A 483 7.81 -24.97 33.77
C LEU A 483 7.71 -24.97 32.23
N VAL A 484 8.01 -26.12 31.61
CA VAL A 484 7.86 -26.32 30.15
C VAL A 484 6.40 -26.24 29.73
N GLY A 485 5.51 -26.82 30.55
CA GLY A 485 4.08 -26.83 30.30
C GLY A 485 3.48 -25.42 30.27
N GLU A 486 3.86 -24.56 31.21
CA GLU A 486 3.39 -23.17 31.26
C GLU A 486 3.98 -22.29 30.15
N PHE A 487 5.24 -22.53 29.75
CA PHE A 487 5.91 -21.73 28.72
C PHE A 487 5.24 -21.86 27.34
N PHE A 488 4.87 -23.08 26.95
CA PHE A 488 4.11 -23.34 25.71
C PHE A 488 2.60 -23.15 25.85
N LEU A 489 2.10 -22.83 27.05
CA LEU A 489 0.68 -22.54 27.31
C LEU A 489 0.26 -21.15 26.81
N HIS A 490 1.23 -20.26 26.60
CA HIS A 490 1.01 -18.89 26.15
C HIS A 490 1.64 -18.58 24.80
N ASP A 491 2.10 -19.60 24.07
CA ASP A 491 2.62 -19.45 22.72
C ASP A 491 1.49 -19.06 21.76
N PRO A 492 1.43 -17.79 21.27
CA PRO A 492 0.38 -17.33 20.37
C PRO A 492 0.39 -18.08 19.03
N THR A 493 1.53 -18.66 18.65
CA THR A 493 1.74 -19.34 17.37
C THR A 493 1.25 -20.79 17.37
N ARG A 494 0.92 -21.34 18.54
CA ARG A 494 0.58 -22.77 18.69
C ARG A 494 -0.76 -23.16 18.06
N SER A 495 -1.77 -22.29 18.13
CA SER A 495 -3.09 -22.55 17.56
C SER A 495 -3.91 -21.25 17.48
N TYR A 496 -4.98 -21.29 16.69
CA TYR A 496 -5.99 -20.23 16.63
C TYR A 496 -6.43 -19.76 18.02
N ASN A 497 -6.75 -20.69 18.93
CA ASN A 497 -7.23 -20.36 20.28
C ASN A 497 -6.16 -19.67 21.14
N HIS A 498 -4.88 -19.97 20.94
CA HIS A 498 -3.81 -19.29 21.66
C HIS A 498 -3.62 -17.87 21.12
N CYS A 499 -3.60 -17.70 19.79
CA CYS A 499 -3.57 -16.39 19.14
C CYS A 499 -4.75 -15.50 19.59
N ARG A 500 -5.96 -16.07 19.61
CA ARG A 500 -7.17 -15.41 20.11
C ARG A 500 -7.01 -14.92 21.55
N LYS A 501 -6.57 -15.78 22.47
CA LYS A 501 -6.35 -15.41 23.88
C LYS A 501 -5.32 -14.31 24.03
N THR A 502 -4.29 -14.29 23.18
CA THR A 502 -3.30 -13.21 23.17
C THR A 502 -3.94 -11.89 22.75
N CYS A 503 -4.77 -11.89 21.71
CA CYS A 503 -5.54 -10.70 21.31
C CYS A 503 -6.49 -10.23 22.42
N GLU A 504 -7.26 -11.14 23.03
CA GLU A 504 -8.22 -10.80 24.11
C GLU A 504 -7.54 -10.22 25.36
N ARG A 505 -6.26 -10.53 25.59
CA ARG A 505 -5.45 -9.96 26.68
C ARG A 505 -4.87 -8.59 26.35
N ASP A 506 -4.70 -8.27 25.08
CA ASP A 506 -4.19 -6.98 24.63
C ASP A 506 -5.34 -6.00 24.42
N LEU A 507 -5.42 -4.98 25.29
CA LEU A 507 -6.44 -3.93 25.21
C LEU A 507 -6.37 -3.10 23.93
N ALA A 508 -5.26 -3.16 23.19
CA ALA A 508 -5.12 -2.51 21.89
C ALA A 508 -5.50 -3.43 20.72
N CYS A 509 -5.72 -4.73 20.93
CA CYS A 509 -6.03 -5.66 19.86
C CYS A 509 -7.52 -5.59 19.48
N PHE A 510 -7.79 -5.30 18.20
CA PHE A 510 -9.15 -5.29 17.64
C PHE A 510 -9.45 -6.56 16.86
N GLN A 511 -8.45 -7.16 16.22
CA GLN A 511 -8.59 -8.39 15.45
C GLN A 511 -7.25 -9.14 15.38
N PHE A 512 -7.30 -10.39 14.96
CA PHE A 512 -6.13 -11.22 14.72
C PHE A 512 -6.34 -12.12 13.50
N VAL A 513 -5.25 -12.67 12.97
CA VAL A 513 -5.25 -13.78 12.01
C VAL A 513 -4.31 -14.86 12.49
N TYR A 514 -4.72 -16.11 12.29
CA TYR A 514 -3.90 -17.28 12.55
C TYR A 514 -3.79 -18.13 11.29
N SER A 515 -2.56 -18.45 10.87
CA SER A 515 -2.32 -19.28 9.70
C SER A 515 -1.00 -20.02 9.84
N ARG A 516 -1.02 -21.36 9.68
CA ARG A 516 0.17 -22.23 9.61
C ARG A 516 1.24 -21.92 10.66
N GLY A 517 0.83 -21.81 11.93
CA GLY A 517 1.77 -21.50 13.02
C GLY A 517 2.26 -20.05 13.07
N SER A 518 1.61 -19.12 12.37
CA SER A 518 1.80 -17.67 12.54
C SER A 518 0.55 -17.07 13.17
N CYS A 519 0.76 -16.18 14.13
CA CYS A 519 -0.27 -15.35 14.75
C CYS A 519 0.08 -13.90 14.49
N LYS A 520 -0.86 -13.12 13.91
CA LYS A 520 -0.69 -11.68 13.74
C LYS A 520 -1.86 -10.94 14.35
N LEU A 521 -1.57 -9.88 15.10
CA LEU A 521 -2.56 -9.02 15.73
C LEU A 521 -2.69 -7.70 14.96
N ASP A 522 -3.77 -6.97 15.23
CA ASP A 522 -3.99 -5.65 14.67
C ASP A 522 -4.64 -4.71 15.69
N THR A 523 -4.26 -3.44 15.63
CA THR A 523 -4.81 -2.36 16.47
C THR A 523 -5.95 -1.60 15.78
N ALA A 524 -6.34 -2.06 14.60
CA ALA A 524 -7.52 -1.67 13.85
C ALA A 524 -8.21 -2.94 13.35
N PHE A 525 -9.45 -2.84 12.91
CA PHE A 525 -10.16 -3.93 12.26
C PHE A 525 -10.40 -3.66 10.79
N LYS A 526 -10.43 -4.74 9.99
CA LYS A 526 -10.63 -4.72 8.54
C LYS A 526 -11.55 -5.88 8.20
N LEU A 527 -12.38 -5.74 7.18
CA LEU A 527 -13.15 -6.89 6.72
C LEU A 527 -12.21 -7.94 6.12
N GLY A 528 -11.23 -7.56 5.31
CA GLY A 528 -10.28 -8.50 4.68
C GLY A 528 -10.79 -9.11 3.39
N LYS A 529 -10.27 -10.29 3.04
CA LYS A 529 -10.67 -11.06 1.85
C LYS A 529 -10.61 -12.57 2.09
N PRO A 530 -11.34 -13.38 1.31
CA PRO A 530 -11.11 -14.82 1.28
C PRO A 530 -9.65 -15.13 0.94
N ARG A 531 -9.11 -16.16 1.58
CA ARG A 531 -7.79 -16.73 1.33
C ARG A 531 -7.92 -18.25 1.34
N TYR A 532 -8.09 -18.81 0.15
CA TYR A 532 -8.19 -20.26 -0.04
C TYR A 532 -6.80 -20.91 0.08
N PRO A 533 -6.75 -22.19 0.49
CA PRO A 533 -5.55 -23.02 0.38
C PRO A 533 -4.97 -22.93 -1.03
N SER A 534 -3.68 -22.62 -1.14
CA SER A 534 -2.96 -22.85 -2.40
C SER A 534 -2.94 -24.36 -2.64
N LYS A 535 -3.47 -24.85 -3.77
CA LYS A 535 -3.23 -26.26 -4.17
C LYS A 535 -1.74 -26.52 -4.09
N ALA A 536 -1.33 -27.56 -3.36
CA ALA A 536 0.06 -27.99 -3.37
C ALA A 536 0.45 -28.24 -4.83
N GLU A 537 1.55 -27.64 -5.30
CA GLU A 537 2.05 -27.82 -6.67
C GLU A 537 2.42 -29.29 -6.97
N ASP A 538 2.36 -30.16 -5.96
CA ASP A 538 2.83 -31.54 -6.00
C ASP A 538 1.71 -32.59 -5.81
N GLY A 539 0.42 -32.22 -5.84
CA GLY A 539 -0.69 -33.17 -5.69
C GLY A 539 -0.83 -33.78 -4.28
N GLY A 540 -0.24 -33.15 -3.25
CA GLY A 540 -0.54 -33.44 -1.84
C GLY A 540 -1.91 -32.89 -1.43
N GLU A 541 -2.51 -33.50 -0.39
CA GLU A 541 -3.81 -33.12 0.18
C GLU A 541 -3.91 -31.59 0.41
N GLU A 542 -5.13 -31.05 0.23
CA GLU A 542 -5.43 -29.63 0.44
C GLU A 542 -5.02 -29.20 1.87
N VAL A 543 -4.23 -28.11 2.00
CA VAL A 543 -3.65 -27.61 3.26
C VAL A 543 -4.15 -26.25 3.69
#